data_AF-A0A345P9W8-F1
#
_entry.id   AF-A0A345P9W8-F1
#
_cell.length_a   1.000
_cell.length_b   1.000
_cell.length_c   1.000
_cell.angle_alpha   90.00
_cell.angle_beta   90.00
_cell.angle_gamma   90.00
#
_symmetry.space_group_name_H-M   'P 1'
#
loop_
_entity.id
_entity.type
_entity.pdbx_description
1 polymer ?
#
loop_
_entity_poly.entity_id
_entity_poly.type
_entity_poly.pdbx_seq_one_letter_code
_entity_poly.pdbx_strand_id
1 'polypeptide(L)'
;MKINLIKNKHCRSFFLLPIDAHKVLQDCGWLFEAEQRISPNVVTFLEQALSLLKQESHRSLDVYRSDDIKMNVYYDDSHLIEEIYIRLYGERNYAFLREVLVSTELKQAYGAAVFDPNHTLNSRQPA
;
A
#
# COMPACT_ATOMS: atom_id res chain seq x y z
N MET A 1 8.43 10.25 -32.69
CA MET A 1 8.03 10.74 -31.35
C MET A 1 8.85 9.98 -30.32
N LYS A 2 9.92 10.57 -29.77
CA LYS A 2 10.70 9.94 -28.71
C LYS A 2 9.89 10.07 -27.42
N ILE A 3 9.34 8.95 -26.94
CA ILE A 3 8.81 8.88 -25.59
C ILE A 3 10.02 9.03 -24.66
N ASN A 4 10.21 10.23 -24.12
CA ASN A 4 11.13 10.43 -23.01
C ASN A 4 10.55 9.67 -21.82
N LEU A 5 10.93 8.40 -21.66
CA LEU A 5 10.80 7.73 -20.37
C LEU A 5 11.59 8.59 -19.39
N ILE A 6 10.89 9.25 -18.48
CA ILE A 6 11.47 9.97 -17.37
C ILE A 6 12.35 8.97 -16.64
N LYS A 7 13.67 9.19 -16.71
CA LYS A 7 14.68 8.44 -15.97
C LYS A 7 14.25 8.35 -14.51
N ASN A 8 13.96 7.14 -14.05
CA ASN A 8 13.88 6.69 -12.65
C ASN A 8 13.67 7.81 -11.62
N LYS A 9 12.44 8.30 -11.48
CA LYS A 9 11.99 8.74 -10.15
C LYS A 9 11.85 7.46 -9.32
N HIS A 10 12.59 7.35 -8.23
CA HIS A 10 12.47 6.24 -7.28
C HIS A 10 11.02 6.20 -6.76
N CYS A 11 10.20 5.40 -7.42
CA CYS A 11 8.82 5.19 -7.04
C CYS A 11 8.78 3.88 -6.28
N ARG A 12 8.61 3.99 -4.97
CA ARG A 12 8.45 2.83 -4.09
C ARG A 12 6.98 2.65 -3.82
N SER A 13 6.59 1.41 -3.59
CA SER A 13 5.22 1.10 -3.22
C SER A 13 5.17 0.02 -2.16
N PHE A 14 4.14 0.11 -1.34
CA PHE A 14 3.84 -0.79 -0.26
C PHE A 14 2.38 -1.18 -0.35
N PHE A 15 2.09 -2.41 0.07
CA PHE A 15 0.73 -2.85 0.30
C PHE A 15 0.53 -3.04 1.80
N LEU A 16 -0.63 -2.64 2.31
CA LEU A 16 -1.16 -3.16 3.56
C LEU A 16 -2.21 -4.19 3.20
N LEU A 17 -2.01 -5.39 3.70
CA LEU A 17 -2.85 -6.55 3.45
C LEU A 17 -3.37 -7.08 4.78
N PRO A 18 -4.49 -7.81 4.80
CA PRO A 18 -4.86 -8.61 5.97
C PRO A 18 -3.69 -9.50 6.42
N ILE A 19 -3.55 -9.73 7.74
CA ILE A 19 -2.40 -10.45 8.32
C ILE A 19 -2.20 -11.85 7.71
N ASP A 20 -3.29 -12.51 7.34
CA ASP A 20 -3.35 -13.86 6.79
C ASP A 20 -3.38 -13.88 5.25
N ALA A 21 -3.21 -12.72 4.59
CA ALA A 21 -3.30 -12.64 3.14
C ALA A 21 -2.26 -13.53 2.44
N HIS A 22 -2.78 -14.44 1.63
CA HIS A 22 -2.05 -15.25 0.68
C HIS A 22 -1.60 -14.39 -0.50
N LYS A 23 -0.33 -14.55 -0.91
CA LYS A 23 0.32 -13.68 -1.89
C LYS A 23 0.79 -14.54 -3.06
N VAL A 24 0.21 -14.34 -4.24
CA VAL A 24 0.55 -15.09 -5.45
C VAL A 24 1.13 -14.14 -6.48
N LEU A 25 2.36 -14.38 -6.90
CA LEU A 25 2.92 -13.65 -8.04
C LEU A 25 2.46 -14.31 -9.33
N GLN A 26 1.74 -13.56 -10.16
CA GLN A 26 1.30 -13.92 -11.49
C GLN A 26 2.03 -13.08 -12.55
N ASP A 27 1.82 -13.39 -13.83
CA ASP A 27 2.46 -12.70 -14.96
C ASP A 27 2.12 -11.19 -15.01
N CYS A 28 0.94 -10.82 -14.52
CA CYS A 28 0.47 -9.44 -14.50
C CYS A 28 0.76 -8.69 -13.19
N GLY A 29 1.35 -9.35 -12.18
CA GLY A 29 1.64 -8.76 -10.88
C GLY A 29 1.24 -9.65 -9.71
N TRP A 30 1.08 -9.05 -8.53
CA TRP A 30 0.67 -9.76 -7.33
C TRP A 30 -0.85 -9.86 -7.26
N LEU A 31 -1.35 -11.05 -6.94
CA LEU A 31 -2.69 -11.32 -6.49
C LEU A 31 -2.66 -11.55 -4.98
N PHE A 32 -3.61 -10.95 -4.27
CA PHE A 32 -3.77 -11.12 -2.83
C PHE A 32 -5.13 -11.72 -2.54
N GLU A 33 -5.14 -12.73 -1.68
CA GLU A 33 -6.37 -13.41 -1.25
C GLU A 33 -6.37 -13.47 0.27
N ALA A 34 -7.46 -13.06 0.90
CA ALA A 34 -7.61 -13.08 2.34
C ALA A 34 -9.07 -13.37 2.72
N GLU A 35 -9.27 -14.13 3.79
CA GLU A 35 -10.59 -14.31 4.40
C GLU A 35 -10.96 -13.11 5.29
N GLN A 36 -9.96 -12.52 5.95
CA GLN A 36 -10.15 -11.37 6.83
C GLN A 36 -10.05 -10.04 6.07
N ARG A 37 -10.48 -8.97 6.72
CA ARG A 37 -10.45 -7.60 6.20
C ARG A 37 -9.73 -6.68 7.16
N ILE A 38 -9.16 -5.61 6.61
CA ILE A 38 -8.44 -4.62 7.40
C ILE A 38 -9.47 -3.75 8.14
N SER A 39 -9.17 -3.41 9.39
CA SER A 39 -10.02 -2.50 10.17
C SER A 39 -10.09 -1.12 9.48
N PRO A 40 -11.30 -0.52 9.34
CA PRO A 40 -11.45 0.80 8.72
C PRO A 40 -10.69 1.90 9.46
N ASN A 41 -10.42 1.73 10.76
CA ASN A 41 -9.67 2.69 11.57
C ASN A 41 -8.23 2.89 11.09
N VAL A 42 -7.68 1.94 10.33
CA VAL A 42 -6.35 2.09 9.72
C VAL A 42 -6.29 3.31 8.80
N VAL A 43 -7.39 3.64 8.13
CA VAL A 43 -7.43 4.74 7.17
C VAL A 43 -7.30 6.06 7.91
N THR A 44 -8.06 6.24 8.99
CA THR A 44 -7.95 7.43 9.84
C THR A 44 -6.54 7.55 10.46
N PHE A 45 -5.96 6.45 10.91
CA PHE A 45 -4.57 6.44 11.40
C PHE A 45 -3.59 6.91 10.32
N LEU A 46 -3.67 6.36 9.10
CA LEU A 46 -2.78 6.72 8.00
C LEU A 46 -3.01 8.14 7.49
N GLU A 47 -4.26 8.59 7.42
CA GLU A 47 -4.63 9.96 7.08
C GLU A 47 -3.93 10.95 8.02
N GLN A 48 -4.03 10.72 9.33
CA GLN A 48 -3.40 11.57 10.35
C GLN A 48 -1.88 11.48 10.31
N ALA A 49 -1.33 10.26 10.31
CA ALA A 49 0.10 10.04 10.35
C ALA A 49 0.80 10.62 9.12
N LEU A 50 0.23 10.43 7.93
CA LEU A 50 0.85 10.82 6.65
C LEU A 50 0.30 12.13 6.08
N SER A 51 -0.54 12.85 6.85
CA SER A 51 -1.20 14.09 6.44
C SER A 51 -1.90 13.98 5.08
N LEU A 52 -2.63 12.87 4.87
CA LEU A 52 -3.32 12.60 3.61
C LEU A 52 -4.69 13.27 3.59
N LEU A 53 -5.08 13.75 2.42
CA LEU A 53 -6.42 14.26 2.16
C LEU A 53 -7.12 13.33 1.16
N LYS A 54 -8.37 12.99 1.45
CA LYS A 54 -9.24 12.29 0.51
C LYS A 54 -9.47 13.17 -0.72
N GLN A 55 -9.29 12.62 -1.91
CA GLN A 55 -9.42 13.33 -3.19
C GLN A 55 -10.55 12.76 -4.03
N GLU A 56 -10.67 11.44 -4.08
CA GLU A 56 -11.63 10.74 -4.94
C GLU A 56 -12.27 9.60 -4.14
N SER A 57 -13.53 9.31 -4.46
CA SER A 57 -14.28 8.20 -3.87
C SER A 57 -15.15 7.55 -4.94
N HIS A 58 -15.02 6.25 -5.06
CA HIS A 58 -15.78 5.37 -5.92
C HIS A 58 -16.29 4.19 -5.08
N ARG A 59 -17.20 3.40 -5.65
CA ARG A 59 -17.84 2.29 -4.93
C ARG A 59 -16.84 1.31 -4.30
N SER A 60 -15.74 1.01 -4.98
CA SER A 60 -14.73 0.04 -4.55
C SER A 60 -13.36 0.67 -4.26
N LEU A 61 -13.25 2.00 -4.29
CA LEU A 61 -11.95 2.67 -4.18
C LEU A 61 -12.08 4.07 -3.57
N ASP A 62 -11.27 4.34 -2.56
CA ASP A 62 -10.96 5.70 -2.13
C ASP A 62 -9.51 6.07 -2.46
N VAL A 63 -9.29 7.32 -2.89
CA VAL A 63 -7.97 7.85 -3.21
C VAL A 63 -7.64 8.99 -2.28
N TYR A 64 -6.45 8.90 -1.69
CA TYR A 64 -5.88 9.82 -0.73
C TYR A 64 -4.54 10.32 -1.24
N ARG A 65 -4.22 11.59 -1.01
CA ARG A 65 -2.93 12.17 -1.41
C ARG A 65 -2.39 13.17 -0.39
N SER A 66 -1.07 13.23 -0.34
CA SER A 66 -0.28 14.36 0.14
C SER A 66 0.80 14.70 -0.92
N ASP A 67 1.78 15.53 -0.59
CA ASP A 67 2.78 16.04 -1.55
C ASP A 67 3.46 14.96 -2.39
N ASP A 68 3.95 13.89 -1.75
CA ASP A 68 4.71 12.82 -2.40
C ASP A 68 4.14 11.42 -2.16
N ILE A 69 3.01 11.30 -1.45
CA ILE A 69 2.33 10.04 -1.18
C ILE A 69 0.97 10.00 -1.87
N LYS A 70 0.69 8.90 -2.56
CA LYS A 70 -0.66 8.51 -2.98
C LYS A 70 -1.03 7.21 -2.28
N MET A 71 -2.21 7.17 -1.69
CA MET A 71 -2.78 5.98 -1.08
C MET A 71 -4.11 5.66 -1.76
N ASN A 72 -4.29 4.41 -2.16
CA ASN A 72 -5.53 3.86 -2.66
C ASN A 72 -6.05 2.86 -1.63
N VAL A 73 -7.29 3.00 -1.18
CA VAL A 73 -7.96 2.05 -0.30
C VAL A 73 -8.98 1.29 -1.13
N TYR A 74 -8.77 -0.01 -1.31
CA TYR A 74 -9.65 -0.88 -2.08
C TYR A 74 -10.63 -1.58 -1.15
N TYR A 75 -11.89 -1.60 -1.57
CA TYR A 75 -12.97 -2.21 -0.82
C TYR A 75 -13.55 -3.41 -1.57
N ASP A 76 -13.95 -4.42 -0.81
CA ASP A 76 -14.73 -5.53 -1.33
C ASP A 76 -16.20 -5.15 -1.58
N ASP A 77 -16.99 -6.12 -2.03
CA ASP A 77 -18.43 -5.93 -2.30
C ASP A 77 -19.26 -5.60 -1.06
N SER A 78 -18.74 -5.91 0.13
CA SER A 78 -19.35 -5.57 1.43
C SER A 78 -18.86 -4.22 1.97
N HIS A 79 -18.07 -3.48 1.18
CA HIS A 79 -17.45 -2.21 1.53
C HIS A 79 -16.49 -2.30 2.73
N LEU A 80 -15.84 -3.45 2.90
CA LEU A 80 -14.75 -3.66 3.86
C LEU A 80 -13.41 -3.53 3.15
N ILE A 81 -12.38 -3.09 3.88
CA ILE A 81 -11.06 -2.86 3.28
C ILE A 81 -10.39 -4.20 2.96
N GLU A 82 -10.17 -4.42 1.67
CA GLU A 82 -9.50 -5.60 1.14
C GLU A 82 -7.98 -5.39 1.13
N GLU A 83 -7.53 -4.24 0.64
CA GLU A 83 -6.12 -3.86 0.60
C GLU A 83 -5.95 -2.35 0.58
N ILE A 84 -4.77 -1.90 1.01
CA ILE A 84 -4.34 -0.50 0.83
C ILE A 84 -3.05 -0.48 0.06
N TYR A 85 -3.04 0.24 -1.06
CA TYR A 85 -1.86 0.46 -1.87
C TYR A 85 -1.30 1.87 -1.64
N ILE A 86 -0.06 1.94 -1.18
CA ILE A 86 0.64 3.20 -0.92
C ILE A 86 1.79 3.34 -1.91
N ARG A 87 1.84 4.46 -2.62
CA ARG A 87 2.88 4.82 -3.57
C ARG A 87 3.55 6.11 -3.15
N LEU A 88 4.87 6.09 -3.14
CA LEU A 88 5.72 7.24 -2.85
C LEU A 88 6.40 7.71 -4.14
N TYR A 89 6.37 9.01 -4.43
CA TYR A 89 6.90 9.61 -5.67
C TYR A 89 8.25 10.33 -5.50
N GLY A 90 8.89 10.20 -4.32
CA GLY A 90 10.19 10.76 -3.99
C GLY A 90 10.82 10.06 -2.79
N GLU A 91 11.97 10.53 -2.33
CA GLU A 91 12.65 9.92 -1.17
C GLU A 91 12.43 10.71 0.14
N ARG A 92 11.84 11.92 0.08
CA ARG A 92 11.70 12.82 1.24
C ARG A 92 10.94 12.15 2.39
N ASN A 93 9.78 11.57 2.10
CA ASN A 93 8.96 10.94 3.13
C ASN A 93 9.20 9.43 3.28
N TYR A 94 10.24 8.87 2.66
CA TYR A 94 10.49 7.42 2.69
C TYR A 94 10.78 6.89 4.10
N ALA A 95 11.70 7.53 4.82
CA ALA A 95 12.07 7.09 6.17
C ALA A 95 10.87 7.12 7.12
N PHE A 96 10.14 8.24 7.12
CA PHE A 96 8.94 8.40 7.93
C PHE A 96 7.83 7.42 7.56
N LEU A 97 7.56 7.21 6.26
CA LEU A 97 6.60 6.20 5.81
C LEU A 97 6.99 4.81 6.33
N ARG A 98 8.28 4.44 6.26
CA ARG A 98 8.72 3.15 6.81
C ARG A 98 8.47 3.04 8.31
N GLU A 99 8.73 4.09 9.08
CA GLU A 99 8.48 4.10 10.53
C GLU A 99 7.00 3.86 10.84
N VAL A 100 6.10 4.53 10.14
CA VAL A 100 4.65 4.31 10.25
C VAL A 100 4.29 2.86 9.88
N LEU A 101 4.87 2.35 8.79
CA LEU A 101 4.60 0.99 8.29
C LEU A 101 5.17 -0.13 9.19
N VAL A 102 6.26 0.09 9.92
CA VAL A 102 6.79 -0.91 10.87
C VAL A 102 6.16 -0.85 12.26
N SER A 103 5.20 0.07 12.49
CA SER A 103 4.51 0.18 13.76
C SER A 103 3.78 -1.12 14.12
N THR A 104 3.85 -1.51 15.38
CA THR A 104 3.13 -2.69 15.89
C THR A 104 1.62 -2.50 15.86
N GLU A 105 1.17 -1.23 15.84
CA GLU A 105 -0.23 -0.83 15.80
C GLU A 105 -0.95 -1.37 14.55
N LEU A 106 -0.29 -1.36 13.38
CA LEU A 106 -0.85 -1.91 12.14
C LEU A 106 -1.30 -3.36 12.31
N LYS A 107 -0.48 -4.21 12.93
CA LYS A 107 -0.83 -5.61 13.16
C LYS A 107 -1.82 -5.77 14.30
N GLN A 108 -1.57 -5.13 15.44
CA GLN A 108 -2.32 -5.39 16.67
C GLN A 108 -3.71 -4.75 16.68
N ALA A 109 -3.82 -3.51 16.21
CA ALA A 109 -5.06 -2.74 16.27
C ALA A 109 -5.87 -2.84 14.98
N TYR A 110 -5.21 -3.02 13.83
CA TYR A 110 -5.85 -2.89 12.53
C TYR A 110 -5.91 -4.17 11.70
N GLY A 111 -5.25 -5.25 12.13
CA GLY A 111 -5.23 -6.51 11.38
C GLY A 111 -4.49 -6.40 10.05
N ALA A 112 -3.57 -5.43 9.92
CA ALA A 112 -2.82 -5.15 8.69
C ALA A 112 -1.36 -5.59 8.79
N ALA A 113 -0.84 -6.19 7.72
CA ALA A 113 0.55 -6.52 7.51
C ALA A 113 1.11 -5.81 6.28
N VAL A 114 2.31 -5.24 6.41
CA VAL A 114 3.01 -4.60 5.30
C VAL A 114 3.60 -5.64 4.37
N PHE A 115 3.41 -5.42 3.08
CA PHE A 115 4.11 -6.11 2.01
C PHE A 115 4.87 -5.10 1.14
N ASP A 116 6.19 -5.30 1.06
CA ASP A 116 7.10 -4.52 0.22
C ASP A 116 7.52 -5.37 -1.01
N PRO A 117 6.89 -5.16 -2.18
CA PRO A 117 7.24 -5.89 -3.39
C PRO A 117 8.70 -5.62 -3.85
N ASN A 118 9.29 -4.48 -3.49
CA ASN A 118 10.64 -4.11 -3.94
C ASN A 118 11.73 -4.90 -3.21
N HIS A 119 11.49 -5.30 -1.96
CA HIS A 119 12.40 -6.20 -1.23
C HIS A 119 12.19 -7.67 -1.58
N THR A 120 10.98 -8.06 -2.00
CA THR A 120 10.64 -9.47 -2.26
C THR A 120 11.20 -9.98 -3.60
N LEU A 121 11.52 -9.08 -4.54
CA LEU A 121 12.09 -9.45 -5.83
C LEU A 121 13.61 -9.75 -5.78
N ASN A 122 14.32 -9.28 -4.75
CA ASN A 122 15.78 -9.43 -4.63
C ASN A 122 16.22 -10.73 -3.90
N SER A 123 15.29 -11.53 -3.39
CA SER A 123 15.59 -12.79 -2.69
C SER A 123 15.61 -14.04 -3.60
N ARG A 124 15.55 -13.87 -4.93
CA ARG A 124 15.73 -14.97 -5.89
C ARG A 124 17.19 -15.04 -6.35
N GLN A 125 18.05 -15.72 -5.57
CA GLN A 125 19.14 -16.49 -6.19
C GLN A 125 18.54 -17.82 -6.65
N PRO A 126 18.76 -18.24 -7.92
CA PRO A 126 18.40 -19.58 -8.32
C PRO A 126 19.27 -20.59 -7.53
N ALA A 127 18.62 -21.65 -7.05
CA ALA A 127 19.32 -22.86 -6.63
C ALA A 127 20.05 -23.51 -7.82
#